data_AF-A0A533B447-F1
#
_entry.id   AF-A0A533B447-F1
#
_cell.length_a   1.000
_cell.length_b   1.000
_cell.length_c   1.000
_cell.angle_alpha   90.00
_cell.angle_beta   90.00
_cell.angle_gamma   90.00
#
_symmetry.space_group_name_H-M   'P 1'
#
loop_
_entity.id
_entity.type
_entity.pdbx_description
1 polymer ?
#
loop_
_entity_poly.entity_id
_entity_poly.type
_entity_poly.pdbx_seq_one_letter_code
_entity_poly.pdbx_strand_id
1 'polypeptide(L)'
;MRRRVRDLVGPLDPSFQMCMDYEYWLRMVAACRWLYISRVLARFRVHPAAKSQARAREFLDERLRCLDRLFADPRLAARVAGVKKRAYALAYVSSGISLYKAGILREARDHFLAALRWDPNPFHWRTVEAGVLMFDLLTGLRVGKRLLDLHLRGRWWRLWERVARGGRRTVVEDNRARPVPR
;
A
#
# COMPACT_ATOMS: atom_id res chain seq x y z
N MET A 1 5.67 -19.72 -1.65
CA MET A 1 6.71 -19.28 -2.62
C MET A 1 7.55 -20.48 -3.04
N ARG A 2 7.90 -20.62 -4.33
CA ARG A 2 8.70 -21.77 -4.82
C ARG A 2 10.19 -21.56 -4.52
N ARG A 3 10.89 -22.62 -4.11
CA ARG A 3 12.34 -22.60 -3.80
C ARG A 3 13.19 -21.99 -4.92
N ARG A 4 12.95 -22.42 -6.17
CA ARG A 4 13.64 -21.89 -7.37
C ARG A 4 13.66 -20.36 -7.50
N VAL A 5 12.60 -19.67 -7.05
CA VAL A 5 12.51 -18.21 -7.16
C VAL A 5 13.39 -17.54 -6.11
N ARG A 6 13.43 -18.11 -4.90
CA ARG A 6 14.34 -17.65 -3.84
C ARG A 6 15.79 -17.84 -4.25
N ASP A 7 16.12 -18.99 -4.85
CA ASP A 7 17.48 -19.28 -5.28
C ASP A 7 17.93 -18.33 -6.41
N LEU A 8 17.00 -17.92 -7.28
CA LEU A 8 17.24 -16.94 -8.34
C LEU A 8 17.42 -15.50 -7.83
N VAL A 9 16.61 -15.08 -6.86
CA VAL A 9 16.59 -13.69 -6.37
C VAL A 9 17.62 -13.46 -5.25
N GLY A 10 18.05 -14.52 -4.58
CA GLY A 10 18.98 -14.47 -3.47
C GLY A 10 18.32 -14.14 -2.12
N PRO A 11 19.13 -13.83 -1.09
CA PRO A 11 18.65 -13.51 0.24
C PRO A 11 18.03 -12.11 0.33
N LEU A 12 17.45 -11.81 1.49
CA LEU A 12 17.03 -10.46 1.88
C LEU A 12 18.24 -9.54 1.98
N ASP A 13 18.10 -8.29 1.53
CA ASP A 13 19.16 -7.28 1.68
C ASP A 13 19.13 -6.74 3.12
N PRO A 14 20.17 -6.98 3.94
CA PRO A 14 20.18 -6.58 5.35
C PRO A 14 20.24 -5.06 5.55
N SER A 15 20.54 -4.29 4.50
CA SER A 15 20.53 -2.83 4.55
C SER A 15 19.12 -2.23 4.64
N PHE A 16 18.06 -3.04 4.51
CA PHE A 16 16.67 -2.66 4.75
C PHE A 16 16.18 -3.28 6.07
N GLN A 17 15.67 -2.44 6.95
CA GLN A 17 15.13 -2.83 8.26
C GLN A 17 13.61 -2.65 8.32
N MET A 18 13.05 -1.81 7.47
CA MET A 18 11.63 -1.45 7.42
C MET A 18 10.91 -1.99 6.19
N CYS A 19 11.57 -1.94 5.04
CA CYS A 19 11.01 -2.33 3.74
C CYS A 19 11.72 -3.56 3.16
N MET A 20 12.31 -4.40 4.00
CA MET A 20 13.05 -5.61 3.59
C MET A 20 12.21 -6.55 2.71
N ASP A 21 10.95 -6.73 3.07
CA ASP A 21 10.00 -7.56 2.33
C ASP A 21 9.57 -6.87 1.04
N TYR A 22 9.29 -5.57 1.08
CA TYR A 22 8.94 -4.77 -0.08
C TYR A 22 10.04 -4.79 -1.15
N GLU A 23 11.28 -4.50 -0.77
CA GLU A 23 12.46 -4.59 -1.65
C GLU A 23 12.59 -5.98 -2.28
N TYR A 24 12.42 -7.02 -1.46
CA TYR A 24 12.52 -8.41 -1.90
C TYR A 24 11.44 -8.79 -2.91
N TRP A 25 10.21 -8.30 -2.71
CA TRP A 25 9.13 -8.49 -3.66
C TRP A 25 9.39 -7.79 -4.98
N LEU A 26 9.98 -6.59 -4.98
CA LEU A 26 10.32 -5.88 -6.23
C LEU A 26 11.34 -6.65 -7.06
N ARG A 27 12.38 -7.21 -6.43
CA ARG A 27 13.34 -8.08 -7.13
C ARG A 27 12.67 -9.32 -7.73
N MET A 28 11.74 -9.93 -7.01
CA MET A 28 10.98 -11.07 -7.53
C MET A 28 10.04 -10.71 -8.68
N VAL A 29 9.42 -9.53 -8.69
CA VAL A 29 8.58 -9.06 -9.81
C VAL A 29 9.38 -8.92 -11.11
N ALA A 30 10.69 -8.67 -10.99
CA ALA A 30 11.62 -8.69 -12.11
C ALA A 30 11.90 -10.10 -12.62
N ALA A 31 11.98 -11.07 -11.71
CA ALA A 31 12.45 -12.42 -11.98
C ALA A 31 11.36 -13.41 -12.42
N CYS A 32 10.10 -13.17 -12.09
CA CYS A 32 9.01 -14.09 -12.44
C CYS A 32 7.66 -13.42 -12.67
N ARG A 33 6.70 -14.19 -13.20
CA ARG A 33 5.31 -13.76 -13.34
C ARG A 33 4.58 -13.78 -12.00
N TRP A 34 3.89 -12.69 -11.71
CA TRP A 34 3.05 -12.52 -10.54
C TRP A 34 1.57 -12.63 -10.89
N LEU A 35 0.78 -13.16 -9.96
CA LEU A 35 -0.68 -13.25 -10.05
C LEU A 35 -1.29 -12.74 -8.75
N TYR A 36 -2.35 -11.94 -8.88
CA TYR A 36 -3.13 -11.48 -7.73
C TYR A 36 -4.29 -12.45 -7.47
N ILE A 37 -4.41 -12.93 -6.24
CA ILE A 37 -5.53 -13.78 -5.83
C ILE A 37 -6.53 -12.89 -5.10
N SER A 38 -7.70 -12.66 -5.70
CA SER A 38 -8.77 -11.81 -5.17
C SER A 38 -9.57 -12.46 -4.02
N ARG A 39 -8.87 -13.01 -3.02
CA ARG A 39 -9.46 -13.57 -1.79
C ARG A 39 -8.63 -13.19 -0.57
N VAL A 40 -9.28 -13.11 0.59
CA VAL A 40 -8.57 -12.89 1.86
C VAL A 40 -7.82 -14.17 2.22
N LEU A 41 -6.48 -14.09 2.25
CA LEU A 41 -5.60 -15.23 2.57
C LEU A 41 -5.01 -15.15 3.97
N ALA A 42 -4.95 -13.96 4.58
CA ALA A 42 -4.35 -13.74 5.88
C ALA A 42 -5.05 -12.60 6.63
N ARG A 43 -4.93 -12.60 7.96
CA ARG A 43 -5.31 -11.49 8.84
C ARG A 43 -4.10 -11.12 9.68
N PHE A 44 -3.88 -9.83 9.87
CA PHE A 44 -2.83 -9.31 10.74
C PHE A 44 -3.44 -8.38 11.79
N ARG A 45 -2.75 -8.22 12.91
CA ARG A 45 -3.12 -7.29 13.97
C ARG A 45 -2.22 -6.07 13.90
N VAL A 46 -2.83 -4.89 13.93
CA VAL A 46 -2.09 -3.62 14.05
C VAL A 46 -1.97 -3.30 15.53
N HIS A 47 -0.73 -3.12 15.98
CA HIS A 47 -0.43 -2.68 17.33
C HIS A 47 -0.02 -1.20 17.28
N PRO A 48 -0.42 -0.36 18.27
CA PRO A 48 0.02 1.03 18.35
C PRO A 48 1.55 1.19 18.37
N ALA A 49 2.25 0.24 18.98
CA ALA A 49 3.71 0.19 19.02
C ALA A 49 4.35 -0.48 17.79
N ALA A 50 3.62 -0.66 16.69
CA ALA A 50 4.19 -1.25 15.47
C ALA A 50 5.34 -0.39 14.95
N LYS A 51 6.43 -1.03 14.51
CA LYS A 51 7.64 -0.37 13.99
C LYS A 51 7.35 0.65 12.89
N SER A 52 6.36 0.38 12.04
CA SER A 52 5.92 1.25 10.96
C SER A 52 5.31 2.58 11.42
N GLN A 53 4.82 2.67 12.66
CA GLN A 53 4.34 3.92 13.25
C GLN A 53 5.45 4.63 14.03
N ALA A 54 6.26 3.88 14.80
CA ALA A 54 7.33 4.45 15.61
C ALA A 54 8.50 5.00 14.79
N ARG A 55 8.78 4.44 13.61
CA ARG A 55 9.93 4.78 12.76
C ARG A 55 9.48 5.22 11.35
N ALA A 56 8.46 6.08 11.30
CA ALA A 56 7.82 6.50 10.05
C ALA A 56 8.75 7.22 9.06
N ARG A 57 9.78 7.93 9.56
CA ARG A 57 10.81 8.59 8.72
C ARG A 57 11.66 7.55 7.98
N GLU A 58 12.22 6.62 8.73
CA GLU A 58 13.07 5.56 8.18
C GLU A 58 12.31 4.66 7.20
N PHE A 59 11.01 4.43 7.46
CA PHE A 59 10.14 3.74 6.53
C PHE A 59 10.00 4.48 5.20
N LEU A 60 9.90 5.82 5.22
CA LEU A 60 9.86 6.60 3.99
C LEU A 60 11.19 6.51 3.24
N ASP A 61 12.32 6.70 3.93
CA ASP A 61 13.65 6.68 3.31
C ASP A 61 13.93 5.34 2.61
N GLU A 62 13.65 4.23 3.30
CA GLU A 62 13.80 2.91 2.71
C GLU A 62 12.81 2.66 1.56
N ARG A 63 11.57 3.15 1.68
CA ARG A 63 10.58 3.02 0.60
C ARG A 63 10.99 3.83 -0.64
N LEU A 64 11.54 5.04 -0.47
CA LEU A 64 12.07 5.84 -1.58
C LEU A 64 13.25 5.13 -2.24
N ARG A 65 14.19 4.60 -1.46
CA ARG A 65 15.29 3.76 -1.98
C ARG A 65 14.79 2.57 -2.80
N CYS A 66 13.72 1.90 -2.35
CA CYS A 66 13.10 0.80 -3.11
C CYS A 66 12.56 1.28 -4.46
N LEU A 67 11.90 2.45 -4.49
CA LEU A 67 11.39 3.04 -5.73
C LEU A 67 12.53 3.49 -6.65
N ASP A 68 13.58 4.09 -6.11
CA ASP A 68 14.75 4.50 -6.88
C ASP A 68 15.40 3.29 -7.56
N ARG A 69 15.60 2.19 -6.82
CA ARG A 69 16.09 0.92 -7.38
C ARG A 69 15.14 0.37 -8.45
N LEU A 70 13.83 0.40 -8.19
CA LEU A 70 12.81 -0.08 -9.14
C LEU A 70 12.86 0.66 -10.48
N PHE A 71 12.94 1.99 -10.44
CA PHE A 71 12.94 2.82 -11.64
C PHE A 71 14.32 2.97 -12.28
N ALA A 72 15.40 2.58 -11.59
CA ALA A 72 16.73 2.47 -12.16
C ALA A 72 16.91 1.17 -12.97
N ASP A 73 16.16 0.10 -12.68
CA ASP A 73 16.18 -1.14 -13.47
C ASP A 73 15.38 -0.96 -14.77
N PRO A 74 16.01 -0.97 -15.96
CA PRO A 74 15.31 -0.77 -17.23
C PRO A 74 14.22 -1.82 -17.50
N ARG A 75 14.41 -3.05 -17.01
CA ARG A 75 13.47 -4.18 -17.22
C ARG A 75 12.14 -3.93 -16.52
N LEU A 76 12.20 -3.29 -15.36
CA LEU A 76 11.03 -2.95 -14.55
C LEU A 76 10.49 -1.58 -14.93
N ALA A 77 11.36 -0.58 -15.08
CA ALA A 77 10.98 0.79 -15.40
C ALA A 77 10.08 0.86 -16.64
N ALA A 78 10.40 0.12 -17.71
CA ALA A 78 9.56 0.08 -18.92
C ALA A 78 8.13 -0.42 -18.65
N ARG A 79 7.96 -1.37 -17.72
CA ARG A 79 6.65 -1.97 -17.39
C ARG A 79 5.80 -1.09 -16.48
N VAL A 80 6.43 -0.23 -15.68
CA VAL A 80 5.77 0.57 -14.63
C VAL A 80 6.00 2.08 -14.75
N ALA A 81 6.55 2.57 -15.87
CA ALA A 81 6.86 3.99 -16.06
C ALA A 81 5.64 4.89 -15.79
N GLY A 82 4.45 4.47 -16.26
CA GLY A 82 3.19 5.20 -16.10
C GLY A 82 2.75 5.40 -14.64
N VAL A 83 3.29 4.63 -13.69
CA VAL A 83 2.95 4.78 -12.26
C VAL A 83 4.06 5.43 -11.44
N LYS A 84 5.16 5.88 -12.06
CA LYS A 84 6.32 6.46 -11.34
C LYS A 84 5.92 7.57 -10.40
N LYS A 85 5.36 8.65 -10.95
CA LYS A 85 4.90 9.82 -10.18
C LYS A 85 3.98 9.43 -9.02
N ARG A 86 2.98 8.60 -9.33
CA ARG A 86 2.02 8.11 -8.34
C ARG A 86 2.66 7.24 -7.25
N ALA A 87 3.66 6.43 -7.58
CA ALA A 87 4.35 5.57 -6.61
C ALA A 87 5.10 6.40 -5.56
N TYR A 88 5.82 7.45 -5.98
CA TYR A 88 6.47 8.39 -5.07
C TYR A 88 5.46 9.17 -4.25
N ALA A 89 4.40 9.70 -4.88
CA ALA A 89 3.34 10.42 -4.18
C ALA A 89 2.70 9.56 -3.07
N LEU A 90 2.41 8.29 -3.34
CA LEU A 90 1.86 7.36 -2.36
C LEU A 90 2.84 7.01 -1.22
N ALA A 91 4.16 7.04 -1.47
CA ALA A 91 5.15 6.89 -0.40
C ALA A 91 5.06 8.05 0.60
N TYR A 92 5.03 9.29 0.10
CA TYR A 92 4.87 10.48 0.92
C TYR A 92 3.50 10.54 1.63
N VAL A 93 2.39 10.24 0.95
CA VAL A 93 1.05 10.18 1.55
C VAL A 93 1.01 9.17 2.71
N SER A 94 1.54 7.97 2.49
CA SER A 94 1.57 6.93 3.52
C SER A 94 2.39 7.34 4.73
N SER A 95 3.53 8.01 4.51
CA SER A 95 4.36 8.53 5.58
C SER A 95 3.68 9.69 6.33
N GLY A 96 3.02 10.60 5.61
CA GLY A 96 2.24 11.69 6.18
C GLY A 96 1.11 11.20 7.10
N ILE A 97 0.38 10.15 6.68
CA ILE A 97 -0.63 9.49 7.54
C ILE A 97 0.01 8.93 8.81
N SER A 98 1.14 8.22 8.70
CA SER A 98 1.83 7.64 9.87
C SER A 98 2.32 8.71 10.84
N LEU A 99 2.95 9.78 10.34
CA LEU A 99 3.42 10.91 11.16
C LEU A 99 2.26 11.65 11.83
N TYR A 100 1.15 11.83 11.12
CA TYR A 100 -0.06 12.42 11.69
C TYR A 100 -0.60 11.59 12.85
N LYS A 101 -0.67 10.26 12.68
CA LYS A 101 -1.13 9.33 13.72
C LYS A 101 -0.18 9.32 14.93
N ALA A 102 1.12 9.55 14.70
CA ALA A 102 2.12 9.74 15.75
C ALA A 102 2.07 11.13 16.41
N GLY A 103 1.24 12.06 15.93
CA GLY A 103 1.12 13.42 16.46
C GLY A 103 2.18 14.41 15.96
N ILE A 104 3.05 14.01 15.04
CA ILE A 104 4.12 14.85 14.47
C ILE A 104 3.55 15.66 13.29
N LEU A 105 2.72 16.66 13.62
CA LEU A 105 1.86 17.33 12.64
C LEU A 105 2.63 18.15 11.58
N ARG A 106 3.74 18.78 11.97
CA ARG A 106 4.53 19.63 11.05
C ARG A 106 5.11 18.81 9.91
N GLU A 107 5.78 17.71 10.22
CA GLU A 107 6.35 16.83 9.20
C GLU A 107 5.29 16.08 8.42
N ALA A 108 4.17 15.70 9.06
CA ALA A 108 3.04 15.13 8.34
C ALA A 108 2.56 16.07 7.23
N ARG A 109 2.42 17.37 7.52
CA ARG A 109 2.08 18.40 6.53
C ARG A 109 3.14 18.49 5.44
N ASP A 110 4.42 18.54 5.80
CA ASP A 110 5.51 18.67 4.83
C ASP A 110 5.54 17.45 3.88
N HIS A 111 5.24 16.25 4.38
CA HIS A 111 5.12 15.04 3.57
C HIS A 111 3.90 15.07 2.65
N PHE A 112 2.74 15.55 3.11
CA PHE A 112 1.59 15.73 2.22
C PHE A 112 1.86 16.74 1.11
N LEU A 113 2.53 17.85 1.42
CA LEU A 113 2.95 18.83 0.41
C LEU A 113 3.98 18.23 -0.57
N ALA A 114 4.91 17.41 -0.09
CA ALA A 114 5.86 16.71 -0.94
C ALA A 114 5.15 15.73 -1.90
N ALA A 115 4.08 15.06 -1.45
CA ALA A 115 3.28 14.19 -2.31
C ALA A 115 2.64 14.94 -3.50
N LEU A 116 2.13 16.15 -3.27
CA LEU A 116 1.52 16.99 -4.30
C LEU A 116 2.50 17.42 -5.39
N ARG A 117 3.80 17.50 -5.07
CA ARG A 117 4.85 17.80 -6.06
C ARG A 117 5.05 16.67 -7.06
N TRP A 118 4.77 15.43 -6.65
CA TRP A 118 4.92 14.25 -7.50
C TRP A 118 3.68 14.00 -8.35
N ASP A 119 2.49 14.10 -7.77
CA ASP A 119 1.21 13.89 -8.43
C ASP A 119 0.23 14.96 -7.92
N PRO A 120 -0.33 15.81 -8.80
CA PRO A 120 -1.30 16.83 -8.39
C PRO A 120 -2.62 16.23 -7.88
N ASN A 121 -2.90 14.96 -8.18
CA ASN A 121 -4.02 14.22 -7.60
C ASN A 121 -3.56 12.91 -6.93
N PRO A 122 -2.87 12.99 -5.77
CA PRO A 122 -2.39 11.81 -5.06
C PRO A 122 -3.52 11.12 -4.25
N PHE A 123 -4.72 11.73 -4.22
CA PHE A 123 -5.85 11.33 -3.40
C PHE A 123 -6.90 10.58 -4.23
N HIS A 124 -6.72 9.26 -4.35
CA HIS A 124 -7.72 8.36 -4.91
C HIS A 124 -8.79 8.04 -3.85
N TRP A 125 -9.92 7.43 -4.23
CA TRP A 125 -10.96 6.99 -3.27
C TRP A 125 -10.43 6.17 -2.06
N ARG A 126 -9.30 5.43 -2.23
CA ARG A 126 -8.61 4.68 -1.17
C ARG A 126 -7.71 5.51 -0.25
N THR A 127 -7.40 6.74 -0.63
CA THR A 127 -6.59 7.71 0.11
C THR A 127 -7.38 8.99 0.43
N VAL A 128 -8.72 8.95 0.36
CA VAL A 128 -9.60 10.07 0.80
C VAL A 128 -9.35 10.43 2.26
N GLU A 129 -9.02 9.45 3.11
CA GLU A 129 -8.54 9.68 4.48
C GLU A 129 -7.37 10.67 4.48
N ALA A 130 -6.38 10.51 3.60
CA ALA A 130 -5.25 11.42 3.52
C ALA A 130 -5.64 12.83 3.06
N GLY A 131 -6.59 12.97 2.13
CA GLY A 131 -7.09 14.26 1.69
C GLY A 131 -7.82 15.02 2.81
N VAL A 132 -8.63 14.30 3.59
CA VAL A 132 -9.31 14.83 4.78
C VAL A 132 -8.31 15.25 5.87
N LEU A 133 -7.29 14.44 6.13
CA LEU A 133 -6.23 14.76 7.09
C LEU A 133 -5.36 15.95 6.63
N MET A 134 -5.08 16.06 5.33
CA MET A 134 -4.36 17.19 4.76
C MET A 134 -5.17 18.48 4.91
N PHE A 135 -6.48 18.45 4.63
CA PHE A 135 -7.36 19.60 4.84
C PHE A 135 -7.37 20.07 6.29
N ASP A 136 -7.45 19.13 7.24
CA ASP A 136 -7.39 19.44 8.68
C ASP A 136 -6.06 20.09 9.10
N LEU A 137 -4.94 19.67 8.50
CA LEU A 137 -3.61 20.24 8.77
C LEU A 137 -3.44 21.64 8.18
N LEU A 138 -4.04 21.91 7.01
CA LEU A 138 -3.94 23.20 6.34
C LEU A 138 -4.87 24.24 6.96
N THR A 139 -6.04 23.83 7.44
CA THR A 139 -7.06 24.75 8.00
C THR A 139 -7.04 24.82 9.52
N GLY A 140 -6.41 23.86 10.21
CA GLY A 140 -6.36 23.78 11.67
C GLY A 140 -7.68 23.32 12.32
N LEU A 141 -8.72 23.05 11.54
CA LEU A 141 -10.09 22.82 12.03
C LEU A 141 -10.31 21.44 12.71
N ARG A 142 -9.42 20.46 12.51
CA ARG A 142 -9.46 19.09 13.11
C ARG A 142 -10.80 18.34 12.93
N VAL A 143 -11.64 18.73 11.97
CA VAL A 143 -12.98 18.16 11.75
C VAL A 143 -12.88 16.78 11.09
N GLY A 144 -11.93 16.63 10.17
CA GLY A 144 -11.62 15.38 9.48
C GLY A 144 -11.20 14.24 10.39
N LYS A 145 -10.36 14.48 11.41
CA LYS A 145 -9.97 13.47 12.41
C LYS A 145 -11.18 12.94 13.18
N ARG A 146 -12.11 13.82 13.59
CA ARG A 146 -13.33 13.42 14.29
C ARG A 146 -14.25 12.56 13.41
N LEU A 147 -14.38 12.91 12.13
CA LEU A 147 -15.15 12.12 11.16
C LEU A 147 -14.54 10.75 10.87
N LEU A 148 -13.20 10.67 10.76
CA LEU A 148 -12.47 9.42 10.59
C LEU A 148 -12.53 8.51 11.81
N ASP A 149 -12.41 9.07 13.02
CA ASP A 149 -12.58 8.32 14.27
C ASP A 149 -14.01 7.77 14.40
N LEU A 150 -15.03 8.52 13.95
CA LEU A 150 -16.42 8.05 13.87
C LEU A 150 -16.60 6.94 12.82
N HIS A 151 -15.92 7.02 11.67
CA HIS A 151 -15.97 5.98 10.63
C HIS A 151 -15.24 4.69 11.03
N LEU A 152 -14.13 4.79 11.78
CA LEU A 152 -13.38 3.65 12.32
C LEU A 152 -14.06 3.01 13.53
N ARG A 153 -14.78 3.79 14.36
CA ARG A 153 -15.60 3.27 15.47
C ARG A 153 -16.95 2.72 15.00
N GLY A 154 -17.51 3.31 13.95
CA GLY A 154 -18.67 2.77 13.27
C GLY A 154 -18.30 1.44 12.61
N ARG A 155 -18.98 0.36 12.99
CA ARG A 155 -18.76 -0.99 12.42
C ARG A 155 -19.24 -1.10 10.96
N TRP A 156 -18.99 -0.08 10.13
CA TRP A 156 -19.37 0.01 8.72
C TRP A 156 -18.76 -1.12 7.88
N TRP A 157 -17.56 -1.61 8.25
CA TRP A 157 -16.98 -2.81 7.64
C TRP A 157 -17.82 -4.08 7.86
N ARG A 158 -18.62 -4.17 8.94
CA ARG A 158 -19.57 -5.29 9.18
C ARG A 158 -20.86 -5.17 8.36
N LEU A 159 -21.22 -3.95 7.96
CA LEU A 159 -22.29 -3.71 6.97
C LEU A 159 -21.80 -4.10 5.57
N TRP A 160 -20.56 -3.74 5.24
CA TRP A 160 -19.91 -4.15 3.99
C TRP A 160 -19.72 -5.67 3.87
N GLU A 161 -19.34 -6.37 4.95
CA GLU A 161 -19.30 -7.85 4.98
C GLU A 161 -20.67 -8.51 4.80
N ARG A 162 -21.76 -7.86 5.20
CA ARG A 162 -23.14 -8.35 4.97
C ARG A 162 -23.58 -8.14 3.53
N VAL A 163 -23.29 -6.98 2.95
CA VAL A 163 -23.57 -6.67 1.54
C VAL A 163 -22.75 -7.56 0.60
N ALA A 164 -21.45 -7.76 0.89
CA ALA A 164 -20.57 -8.63 0.10
C ALA A 164 -20.90 -10.13 0.22
N ARG A 165 -21.64 -10.56 1.26
CA ARG A 165 -22.18 -11.93 1.39
C ARG A 165 -23.57 -12.08 0.76
N GLY A 166 -24.37 -11.02 0.72
CA GLY A 166 -25.71 -11.02 0.10
C GLY A 166 -25.71 -11.06 -1.44
N GLY A 167 -24.62 -10.65 -2.09
CA GLY A 167 -24.49 -10.66 -3.56
C GLY A 167 -24.03 -11.98 -4.19
N ARG A 168 -23.90 -13.07 -3.42
CA ARG A 168 -23.55 -14.41 -3.96
C ARG A 168 -24.74 -15.37 -3.84
N ARG A 169 -25.78 -15.14 -4.64
CA ARG A 169 -26.66 -16.21 -5.10
C ARG A 169 -26.62 -16.24 -6.62
N THR A 170 -26.26 -17.44 -7.12
CA THR A 170 -26.47 -18.00 -8.47
C THR A 170 -25.88 -17.28 -9.66
N VAL A 171 -24.72 -17.76 -10.14
CA VAL A 171 -24.63 -18.50 -11.43
C VAL A 171 -23.58 -19.60 -11.23
N VAL A 172 -24.07 -20.81 -10.99
CA VAL A 172 -23.32 -22.05 -11.26
C VAL A 172 -23.73 -22.40 -12.68
N GLU A 173 -22.89 -22.10 -13.66
CA GLU A 173 -22.97 -22.73 -14.97
C GLU A 173 -21.74 -23.63 -15.16
N ASP A 174 -22.11 -24.91 -15.10
CA ASP A 174 -21.52 -26.08 -15.71
C ASP A 174 -20.36 -25.83 -16.69
N ASN A 175 -19.19 -26.40 -16.37
CA ASN A 175 -18.20 -26.71 -17.39
C ASN A 175 -17.63 -28.10 -17.11
N ARG A 176 -18.46 -29.11 -17.33
CA ARG A 176 -18.06 -30.51 -17.47
C ARG A 176 -16.97 -30.67 -18.54
N ALA A 177 -15.87 -31.27 -18.13
CA ALA A 177 -14.98 -32.18 -18.85
C ALA A 177 -14.74 -31.97 -20.36
N ARG A 178 -13.49 -31.69 -20.73
CA ARG A 178 -12.88 -32.22 -21.97
C ARG A 178 -11.49 -32.81 -21.67
N PRO A 179 -11.20 -34.04 -22.14
CA PRO A 179 -9.94 -34.73 -21.83
C PRO A 179 -8.79 -34.21 -22.69
N VAL A 180 -7.59 -34.26 -22.11
CA VAL A 180 -6.31 -33.96 -22.78
C VAL A 180 -5.89 -35.20 -23.60
N PRO A 181 -5.64 -35.10 -24.92
CA PRO A 181 -5.02 -36.19 -25.65
C PRO A 181 -3.52 -36.25 -25.33
N ARG A 182 -3.02 -37.48 -25.22
CA ARG A 182 -1.65 -37.85 -24.87
C ARG A 182 -0.64 -37.38 -25.91
#